data_AF-A0A924VMN7-F1
#
_entry.id   AF-A0A924VMN7-F1
#
_cell.length_a   1.000
_cell.length_b   1.000
_cell.length_c   1.000
_cell.angle_alpha   90.00
_cell.angle_beta   90.00
_cell.angle_gamma   90.00
#
_symmetry.space_group_name_H-M   'P 1'
#
loop_
_entity.id
_entity.type
_entity.pdbx_description
1 polymer ?
#
loop_
_entity_poly.entity_id
_entity_poly.type
_entity_poly.pdbx_seq_one_letter_code
_entity_poly.pdbx_strand_id
1 'polypeptide(L)' 'MDTGISESEVFWICASLDAKVTERRDRTRTTRNSPTVFLDATDCKILIENWIDSPATVVSAGAGRVARDRSV' A
#
# COMPACT_ATOMS: atom_id res chain seq x y z
N MET A 1 -23.87 -4.74 -9.63
CA MET A 1 -23.64 -6.06 -9.00
C MET A 1 -23.58 -5.80 -7.52
N ASP A 2 -24.60 -6.19 -6.76
CA ASP A 2 -24.52 -6.12 -5.30
C ASP A 2 -23.59 -7.21 -4.82
N THR A 3 -22.47 -6.82 -4.25
CA THR A 3 -21.48 -7.71 -3.63
C THR A 3 -22.03 -8.40 -2.38
N GLY A 4 -23.25 -8.07 -1.95
CA GLY A 4 -23.87 -8.50 -0.69
C GLY A 4 -23.32 -7.78 0.54
N ILE A 5 -22.43 -6.81 0.35
CA ILE A 5 -21.74 -6.06 1.41
C ILE A 5 -22.05 -4.58 1.23
N SER A 6 -22.46 -3.91 2.31
CA SER A 6 -22.78 -2.47 2.27
C SER A 6 -21.52 -1.59 2.22
N GLU A 7 -21.64 -0.35 1.72
CA GLU A 7 -20.53 0.61 1.73
C GLU A 7 -19.97 0.84 3.14
N SER A 8 -20.85 0.94 4.15
CA SER A 8 -20.44 1.08 5.55
C SER A 8 -19.68 -0.15 6.05
N GLU A 9 -20.05 -1.34 5.60
CA GLU A 9 -19.34 -2.57 5.96
C GLU A 9 -17.97 -2.64 5.30
N VAL A 10 -17.84 -2.24 4.02
CA VAL A 10 -16.52 -2.09 3.36
C VAL A 10 -15.65 -1.09 4.11
N PHE A 11 -16.21 0.06 4.53
CA PHE A 11 -15.48 1.06 5.30
C PHE A 11 -14.91 0.49 6.59
N TRP A 12 -15.71 -0.26 7.36
CA TRP A 12 -15.25 -0.88 8.61
C TRP A 12 -14.19 -1.97 8.36
N ILE A 13 -14.34 -2.77 7.31
CA ILE A 13 -13.33 -3.74 6.90
C ILE A 13 -12.01 -3.03 6.60
N CYS A 14 -12.04 -1.95 5.80
CA CYS A 14 -10.84 -1.17 5.47
C CYS A 14 -10.21 -0.54 6.73
N ALA A 15 -11.00 0.09 7.60
CA ALA A 15 -10.52 0.69 8.85
C ALA A 15 -9.85 -0.35 9.77
N SER A 16 -10.36 -1.59 9.81
CA SER A 16 -9.76 -2.67 10.61
C SER A 16 -8.35 -3.06 10.14
N LEU A 17 -7.97 -2.71 8.90
CA LEU A 17 -6.66 -3.00 8.34
C LEU A 17 -5.62 -1.91 8.64
N ASP A 18 -6.01 -0.74 9.19
CA ASP A 18 -5.12 0.41 9.38
C ASP A 18 -3.87 0.07 10.22
N ALA A 19 -4.03 -0.73 11.28
CA ALA A 19 -2.92 -1.18 12.10
C ALA A 19 -1.93 -2.05 11.31
N LYS A 20 -2.43 -2.97 10.48
CA LYS A 20 -1.61 -3.85 9.62
C LYS A 20 -0.93 -3.06 8.50
N VAL A 21 -1.61 -2.07 7.92
CA VAL A 21 -1.04 -1.17 6.91
C VAL A 21 0.10 -0.35 7.51
N THR A 22 -0.08 0.16 8.73
CA THR A 22 0.95 0.89 9.47
C THR A 22 2.17 0.02 9.75
N GLU A 23 1.97 -1.18 10.33
CA GLU A 23 3.05 -2.14 10.55
C GLU A 23 3.79 -2.48 9.24
N ARG A 24 3.05 -2.69 8.16
CA ARG A 24 3.61 -3.01 6.85
C ARG A 24 4.41 -1.85 6.23
N ARG A 25 4.00 -0.61 6.48
CA ARG A 25 4.67 0.61 6.02
C ARG A 25 5.97 0.84 6.79
N ASP A 26 5.93 0.68 8.11
CA ASP A 26 7.04 1.06 9.01
C ASP A 26 8.12 -0.02 9.15
N ARG A 27 7.83 -1.25 8.69
CA ARG A 27 8.80 -2.34 8.74
C ARG A 27 10.13 -1.95 8.06
N THR A 28 11.24 -2.37 8.66
CA THR A 28 12.52 -2.36 7.96
C THR A 28 12.49 -3.38 6.83
N ARG A 29 12.76 -2.92 5.61
CA ARG A 29 12.94 -3.80 4.47
C ARG A 29 14.38 -4.32 4.55
N THR A 30 14.58 -5.48 5.17
CA THR A 30 15.89 -6.15 5.20
C THR A 30 16.45 -6.22 3.79
N THR A 31 17.72 -5.84 3.65
CA THR A 31 18.42 -5.47 2.41
C THR A 31 18.46 -6.62 1.43
N ARG A 32 17.36 -6.90 0.75
CA ARG A 32 17.36 -7.64 -0.50
C ARG A 32 17.81 -6.63 -1.52
N ASN A 33 19.12 -6.57 -1.75
CA ASN A 33 19.79 -5.75 -2.76
C ASN A 33 18.98 -5.80 -4.05
N SER A 34 18.05 -4.87 -4.17
CA SER A 34 17.24 -4.65 -5.37
C SER A 34 17.98 -3.47 -5.97
N PRO A 35 18.93 -3.70 -6.90
CA PRO A 35 19.80 -2.63 -7.40
C PRO A 35 19.00 -1.52 -8.10
N THR A 36 17.72 -1.77 -8.41
CA THR A 36 16.81 -0.81 -9.01
C THR A 36 15.51 -0.73 -8.21
N VAL A 37 15.09 0.50 -7.94
CA VAL A 37 13.78 0.86 -7.40
C VAL A 37 13.11 1.78 -8.41
N PHE A 38 11.85 1.51 -8.73
CA PHE A 38 10.98 2.38 -9.51
C PHE A 38 10.16 3.24 -8.54
N LEU A 39 10.03 4.52 -8.88
CA LEU A 39 9.18 5.46 -8.18
C LEU A 39 8.07 5.89 -9.13
N ASP A 40 6.83 5.82 -8.66
CA ASP A 40 5.66 6.36 -9.32
C ASP A 40 5.03 7.42 -8.43
N ALA A 41 4.52 8.49 -9.02
CA ALA A 41 3.84 9.57 -8.31
C ALA A 41 2.48 9.79 -8.98
N THR A 42 1.42 9.63 -8.20
CA THR A 42 0.04 9.83 -8.64
C THR A 42 -0.62 10.92 -7.81
N ASP A 43 -1.18 11.94 -8.46
CA ASP A 43 -1.96 12.98 -7.80
C ASP A 43 -3.37 12.47 -7.50
N CYS A 44 -3.72 12.40 -6.22
CA CYS A 44 -5.02 11.93 -5.77
C CYS A 44 -5.83 13.09 -5.20
N LYS A 45 -7.00 13.37 -5.78
CA LYS A 45 -7.95 14.33 -5.19
C LYS A 45 -8.42 13.82 -3.83
N ILE A 46 -8.19 14.59 -2.79
CA ILE A 46 -8.64 14.28 -1.43
C ILE A 46 -9.40 15.46 -0.85
N LEU A 47 -10.44 15.16 -0.09
CA LEU A 47 -11.20 16.15 0.67
C LEU A 47 -10.69 16.15 2.11
N ILE A 48 -10.16 17.28 2.57
CA ILE A 48 -9.70 17.50 3.94
C ILE A 48 -10.44 18.70 4.48
N GLU A 49 -11.18 18.55 5.59
CA GLU A 49 -11.80 19.67 6.33
C GLU A 49 -12.45 20.74 5.43
N ASN A 50 -13.25 20.29 4.45
CA ASN A 50 -13.98 21.13 3.48
C ASN A 50 -13.17 21.74 2.32
N TRP A 51 -11.89 21.38 2.15
CA TRP A 51 -11.08 21.75 0.99
C TRP A 51 -10.64 20.53 0.17
N ILE A 52 -10.63 20.68 -1.15
CA ILE A 52 -10.13 19.64 -2.06
C ILE A 52 -8.68 19.98 -2.42
N ASP A 53 -7.77 19.06 -2.13
CA ASP A 53 -6.37 19.12 -2.53
C ASP A 53 -6.03 17.92 -3.41
N SER A 54 -4.86 17.92 -4.04
CA SER A 54 -4.36 16.81 -4.87
C SER A 54 -2.87 16.55 -4.63
N PRO A 55 -2.48 16.10 -3.42
CA PRO A 55 -1.09 15.79 -3.15
C PRO A 55 -0.63 14.57 -3.96
N ALA A 56 0.63 14.60 -4.36
CA ALA A 56 1.28 13.46 -5.00
C ALA A 56 1.50 12.33 -3.99
N THR A 57 0.85 11.19 -4.21
CA THR A 57 1.15 9.95 -3.48
C THR A 57 2.29 9.23 -4.19
N VAL A 58 3.42 9.04 -3.50
CA VAL A 58 4.62 8.39 -4.07
C VAL A 58 4.69 6.94 -3.64
N VAL A 59 4.80 6.04 -4.62
CA VAL A 59 4.96 4.59 -4.40
C VAL A 59 6.35 4.15 -4.85
N SER A 60 7.00 3.32 -4.03
CA SER A 60 8.29 2.69 -4.37
C SER A 60 8.13 1.18 -4.60
N ALA A 61 8.56 0.71 -5.77
CA ALA A 61 8.56 -0.70 -6.15
C ALA A 61 9.98 -1.17 -6.44
N GLY A 62 10.41 -2.25 -5.79
CA GLY A 62 11.73 -2.84 -6.03
C GLY A 62 11.60 -4.33 -6.32
N ALA A 63 12.29 -4.81 -7.36
CA ALA A 63 12.30 -6.21 -7.72
C ALA A 63 13.32 -6.98 -6.87
N GLY A 64 12.88 -8.02 -6.18
CA GLY A 64 13.78 -8.90 -5.42
C GLY A 64 13.80 -10.33 -5.97
N ARG A 65 14.86 -11.10 -5.73
CA ARG A 65 14.90 -12.57 -5.96
C ARG A 65 14.37 -13.41 -4.80
N VAL A 66 13.30 -14.19 -4.99
CA VAL A 66 12.81 -15.07 -3.91
C VAL A 66 13.80 -16.22 -3.84
N ALA A 67 14.45 -16.43 -2.69
CA ALA A 67 15.29 -17.60 -2.49
C ALA A 67 14.37 -18.81 -2.66
N ARG A 68 14.59 -19.61 -3.71
CA ARG A 68 13.97 -20.92 -3.82
C ARG A 68 14.69 -21.81 -2.84
N ASP A 69 13.95 -22.36 -1.89
CA ASP A 69 14.46 -23.47 -1.09
C ASP A 69 14.82 -24.61 -2.07
N ARG A 70 16.11 -24.88 -2.22
CA ARG A 70 16.62 -26.00 -3.00
C ARG A 70 17.03 -27.08 -2.01
N SER A 71 16.04 -27.66 -1.37
CA SER A 71 16.20 -28.96 -0.71
C SER A 71 16.10 -30.03 -1.81
N VAL A 72 17.26 -30.57 -2.20
CA VAL A 72 17.39 -31.81 -2.99
C VAL A 72 17.49 -32.97 -2.01
#